data_AF-A0A098BGN7-F1
#
_entry.id   AF-A0A098BGN7-F1
#
_cell.length_a   1.000
_cell.length_b   1.000
_cell.length_c   1.000
_cell.angle_alpha   90.00
_cell.angle_beta   90.00
_cell.angle_gamma   90.00
#
_symmetry.space_group_name_H-M   'P 1'
#
loop_
_entity.id
_entity.type
_entity.pdbx_description
1 polymer ?
#
loop_
_entity_poly.entity_id
_entity_poly.type
_entity_poly.pdbx_seq_one_letter_code
_entity_poly.pdbx_strand_id
1 'polypeptide(L)'
;MTELHPPQGDAARGGVAEVDGGASPGVPVRDIPQATVTRLATYLRVLGMLADEGTLIVSSEELATASGVGSAKLRKDLSFLGPNGVRGVGYDVLRLQARIENALGLDRGHRVVLVGVGNLGRALAGYAGFDRRGFTMAGLFDADPARVGTRVGNLTIRHVDGLEAAARELAATIGVIATPDDAAQGVCDLLVRSGVRSVLSFAAAPLEVPDHVEVRRVDLSVEMQVLSFHSARNDTPVDGGRAGLPDIRRVASGEARRAATGASRLTAQRASATGRTAPGATGRTAPGATGRTAPGATGFTASGTPSPVASAATRNGSVIAP
;
A
#
# COMPACT_ATOMS: atom_id res chain seq x y z
N MET A 1 9.25 54.52 -77.36
CA MET A 1 10.50 55.05 -76.79
C MET A 1 10.55 54.54 -75.36
N THR A 2 11.42 53.55 -75.12
CA THR A 2 11.85 53.03 -73.80
C THR A 2 10.78 52.24 -73.03
N GLU A 3 10.79 50.90 -73.07
CA GLU A 3 11.48 49.98 -72.12
C GLU A 3 11.04 50.22 -70.65
N LEU A 4 10.68 49.25 -69.81
CA LEU A 4 11.19 47.90 -69.61
C LEU A 4 10.11 47.00 -68.94
N HIS A 5 10.30 45.70 -69.16
CA HIS A 5 9.60 44.51 -68.67
C HIS A 5 9.24 44.47 -67.16
N PRO A 6 8.24 43.67 -66.77
CA PRO A 6 7.83 43.49 -65.38
C PRO A 6 8.72 42.48 -64.63
N PRO A 7 8.93 42.62 -63.31
CA PRO A 7 9.30 41.51 -62.44
C PRO A 7 8.02 40.71 -62.09
N GLN A 8 7.90 39.44 -62.45
CA GLN A 8 8.33 38.26 -61.67
C GLN A 8 7.99 38.35 -60.19
N GLY A 9 7.08 37.47 -59.75
CA GLY A 9 6.63 37.36 -58.37
C GLY A 9 7.55 36.55 -57.47
N ASP A 10 7.24 36.55 -56.17
CA ASP A 10 7.09 35.35 -55.36
C ASP A 10 6.41 35.70 -54.01
N ALA A 11 5.65 34.74 -53.49
CA ALA A 11 5.27 34.51 -52.10
C ALA A 11 4.89 35.69 -51.18
N ALA A 12 3.59 35.95 -51.07
CA ALA A 12 3.00 36.60 -49.89
C ALA A 12 2.21 35.57 -49.04
N ARG A 13 2.77 35.27 -47.87
CA ARG A 13 2.15 34.57 -46.74
C ARG A 13 1.20 35.51 -45.97
N GLY A 14 0.16 34.94 -45.35
CA GLY A 14 -0.57 35.53 -44.21
C GLY A 14 -2.09 35.45 -44.41
N GLY A 15 -2.91 34.94 -43.50
CA GLY A 15 -2.71 34.33 -42.19
C GLY A 15 -4.07 33.76 -41.79
N VAL A 16 -4.12 32.47 -41.48
CA VAL A 16 -5.30 31.84 -40.89
C VAL A 16 -5.32 32.15 -39.40
N ALA A 17 -6.46 32.63 -38.92
CA ALA A 17 -6.71 33.02 -37.55
C ALA A 17 -6.42 31.85 -36.60
N GLU A 18 -5.36 32.01 -35.81
CA GLU A 18 -5.03 31.17 -34.68
C GLU A 18 -5.93 31.60 -33.51
N VAL A 19 -6.89 30.74 -33.17
CA VAL A 19 -7.70 30.89 -31.95
C VAL A 19 -6.81 30.45 -30.79
N ASP A 20 -6.17 31.44 -30.16
CA ASP A 20 -5.40 31.25 -28.93
C ASP A 20 -6.37 30.90 -27.79
N GLY A 21 -6.58 29.60 -27.60
CA GLY A 21 -7.27 29.03 -26.45
C GLY A 21 -6.40 29.22 -25.22
N GLY A 22 -6.62 30.35 -24.53
CA GLY A 22 -5.95 30.71 -23.29
C GLY A 22 -5.88 29.54 -22.31
N ALA A 23 -4.70 28.94 -22.22
CA ALA A 23 -4.35 28.04 -21.15
C ALA A 23 -4.29 28.86 -19.86
N SER A 24 -5.28 28.68 -18.99
CA SER A 24 -5.21 29.13 -17.60
C SER A 24 -3.89 28.64 -17.01
N PRO A 25 -3.03 29.52 -16.46
CA PRO A 25 -1.77 29.10 -15.87
C PRO A 25 -2.10 28.24 -14.65
N GLY A 26 -1.85 26.93 -14.76
CA GLY A 26 -1.92 26.01 -13.64
C GLY A 26 -1.02 26.53 -12.52
N VAL A 27 -1.62 26.75 -11.34
CA VAL A 27 -0.86 27.09 -10.13
C VAL A 27 0.29 26.09 -9.99
N PRO A 28 1.55 26.54 -9.82
CA PRO A 28 2.66 25.62 -9.70
C PRO A 28 2.40 24.70 -8.52
N VAL A 29 2.18 23.41 -8.81
CA VAL A 29 2.13 22.36 -7.81
C VAL A 29 3.50 22.40 -7.14
N ARG A 30 3.57 22.88 -5.90
CA ARG A 30 4.80 22.79 -5.12
C ARG A 30 5.13 21.31 -4.99
N ASP A 31 6.31 20.89 -5.44
CA ASP A 31 6.77 19.52 -5.26
C ASP A 31 6.75 19.17 -3.76
N ILE A 32 5.77 18.34 -3.38
CA ILE A 32 5.59 17.92 -1.99
C ILE A 32 6.62 16.81 -1.71
N PRO A 33 7.50 16.95 -0.69
CA PRO A 33 8.45 15.90 -0.37
C PRO A 33 7.76 14.56 -0.07
N GLN A 34 8.33 13.44 -0.51
CA GLN A 34 7.76 12.10 -0.30
C GLN A 34 7.47 11.77 1.18
N ALA A 35 8.37 12.20 2.08
CA ALA A 35 8.16 12.06 3.51
C ALA A 35 6.93 12.84 4.00
N THR A 36 6.63 13.99 3.38
CA THR A 36 5.43 14.79 3.66
C THR A 36 4.18 14.11 3.09
N VAL A 37 4.23 13.54 1.87
CA VAL A 37 3.11 12.76 1.29
C VAL A 37 2.66 11.64 2.23
N THR A 38 3.61 10.88 2.78
CA THR A 38 3.30 9.80 3.74
C THR A 38 2.59 10.34 4.99
N ARG A 39 3.03 11.50 5.51
CA ARG A 39 2.39 12.12 6.69
C ARG A 39 1.04 12.75 6.37
N LEU A 40 0.85 13.31 5.18
CA LEU A 40 -0.45 13.81 4.72
C LEU A 40 -1.49 12.68 4.71
N ALA A 41 -1.13 11.48 4.27
CA ALA A 41 -2.00 10.31 4.38
C ALA A 41 -2.35 9.95 5.84
N THR A 42 -1.40 10.10 6.77
CA THR A 42 -1.67 9.94 8.21
C THR A 42 -2.64 11.00 8.73
N TYR A 43 -2.47 12.26 8.34
CA TYR A 43 -3.37 13.35 8.75
C TYR A 43 -4.78 13.13 8.22
N LEU A 44 -4.90 12.64 6.97
CA LEU A 44 -6.18 12.33 6.36
C LEU A 44 -6.96 11.27 7.16
N ARG A 45 -6.27 10.24 7.66
CA ARG A 45 -6.89 9.23 8.55
C ARG A 45 -7.44 9.87 9.83
N VAL A 46 -6.67 10.73 10.49
CA VAL A 46 -7.09 11.39 11.73
C VAL A 46 -8.24 12.36 11.47
N LEU A 47 -8.17 13.14 10.40
CA LEU A 47 -9.25 14.05 9.99
C LEU A 47 -10.54 13.30 9.69
N GLY A 48 -10.47 12.14 9.03
CA GLY A 48 -11.64 11.29 8.81
C GLY A 48 -12.29 10.82 10.11
N MET A 49 -11.51 10.46 11.13
CA MET A 49 -12.05 10.12 12.45
C MET A 49 -12.73 11.32 13.11
N LEU A 50 -12.09 12.50 13.10
CA LEU A 50 -12.64 13.73 13.65
C LEU A 50 -13.94 14.15 12.95
N ALA A 51 -14.01 13.95 11.62
CA ALA A 51 -15.20 14.21 10.83
C ALA A 51 -16.34 13.23 11.20
N ASP A 52 -16.04 11.94 11.34
CA ASP A 52 -17.01 10.92 11.78
C ASP A 52 -17.55 11.25 13.20
N GLU A 53 -16.75 11.89 14.06
CA GLU A 53 -17.13 12.38 15.39
C GLU A 53 -17.88 13.73 15.39
N GLY A 54 -18.03 14.38 14.23
CA GLY A 54 -18.70 15.68 14.10
C GLY A 54 -17.85 16.88 14.54
N THR A 55 -16.53 16.71 14.66
CA THR A 55 -15.61 17.81 14.99
C THR A 55 -15.48 18.75 13.78
N LEU A 56 -15.82 20.02 13.98
CA LEU A 56 -15.77 21.02 12.91
C LEU A 56 -14.42 21.69 12.78
N ILE A 57 -13.78 22.01 13.91
CA ILE A 57 -12.51 22.73 13.98
C ILE A 57 -11.52 21.92 14.83
N VAL A 58 -10.27 21.81 14.38
CA VAL A 58 -9.17 21.18 15.12
C VAL A 58 -7.94 22.07 15.18
N SER A 59 -7.30 22.18 16.33
CA SER A 59 -6.06 22.94 16.46
C SER A 59 -4.87 22.21 15.84
N SER A 60 -3.79 22.94 15.55
CA SER A 60 -2.54 22.33 15.05
C SER A 60 -1.80 21.48 16.08
N GLU A 61 -2.17 21.59 17.36
CA GLU A 61 -1.59 20.80 18.43
C GLU A 61 -2.35 19.48 18.58
N GLU A 62 -3.68 19.54 18.65
CA GLU A 62 -4.54 18.35 18.71
C GLU A 62 -4.32 17.44 17.50
N LEU A 63 -4.36 18.00 16.28
CA LEU A 63 -4.15 17.20 15.07
C LEU A 63 -2.75 16.59 15.02
N ALA A 64 -1.73 17.30 15.52
CA ALA A 64 -0.37 16.81 15.53
C ALA A 64 -0.19 15.66 16.53
N THR A 65 -0.72 15.83 17.74
CA THR A 65 -0.74 14.80 18.79
C THR A 65 -1.46 13.54 18.32
N ALA A 66 -2.68 13.69 17.78
CA ALA A 66 -3.46 12.57 17.26
C ALA A 66 -2.79 11.87 16.06
N SER A 67 -1.97 12.60 15.30
CA SER A 67 -1.19 12.05 14.17
C SER A 67 0.21 11.54 14.55
N GLY A 68 0.61 11.65 15.82
CA GLY A 68 1.94 11.22 16.29
C GLY A 68 3.10 12.05 15.74
N VAL A 69 2.87 13.33 15.39
CA VAL A 69 3.89 14.23 14.85
C VAL A 69 4.02 15.49 15.70
N GLY A 70 5.17 16.18 15.61
CA GLY A 70 5.31 17.50 16.26
C GLY A 70 4.49 18.59 15.53
N SER A 71 3.85 19.48 16.28
CA SER A 71 3.00 20.56 15.73
C SER A 71 3.74 21.47 14.74
N ALA A 72 5.02 21.77 14.99
CA ALA A 72 5.86 22.53 14.06
C ALA A 72 6.05 21.80 12.71
N LYS A 73 6.22 20.48 12.74
CA LYS A 73 6.36 19.64 11.53
C LYS A 73 5.04 19.59 10.76
N LEU A 74 3.92 19.40 11.46
CA LEU A 74 2.59 19.44 10.86
C LEU A 74 2.31 20.78 10.17
N ARG A 75 2.58 21.92 10.83
CA ARG A 75 2.39 23.24 10.21
C ARG A 75 3.26 23.43 8.96
N LYS A 76 4.51 22.94 8.99
CA LYS A 76 5.39 22.95 7.83
C LYS A 76 4.83 22.11 6.69
N ASP A 77 4.35 20.90 6.98
CA ASP A 77 3.75 20.01 5.98
C ASP A 77 2.49 20.60 5.36
N LEU A 78 1.62 21.17 6.18
CA LEU A 78 0.41 21.83 5.73
C LEU A 78 0.72 23.08 4.87
N SER A 79 1.82 23.79 5.12
CA SER A 79 2.19 24.97 4.32
C SER A 79 2.47 24.67 2.84
N PHE A 80 2.75 23.41 2.47
CA PHE A 80 2.86 23.00 1.07
C PHE A 80 1.52 23.06 0.32
N LEU A 81 0.39 22.91 1.04
CA LEU A 81 -0.96 22.92 0.47
C LEU A 81 -1.46 24.35 0.20
N GLY A 82 -0.79 25.38 0.72
CA GLY A 82 -1.19 26.79 0.62
C GLY A 82 -1.57 27.41 1.98
N PRO A 83 -2.37 28.50 1.99
CA PRO A 83 -2.88 29.08 3.23
C PRO A 83 -3.84 28.12 3.95
N ASN A 84 -3.51 27.70 5.17
CA ASN A 84 -4.25 26.70 5.91
C ASN A 84 -4.64 27.23 7.29
N GLY A 85 -5.94 27.25 7.57
CA GLY A 85 -6.48 27.69 8.85
C GLY A 85 -6.41 29.20 9.08
N VAL A 86 -6.89 29.63 10.24
CA VAL A 86 -6.77 31.00 10.73
C VAL A 86 -5.94 30.95 12.01
N ARG A 87 -4.94 31.84 12.13
CA ARG A 87 -4.10 31.90 13.34
C ARG A 87 -5.00 32.08 14.56
N GLY A 88 -4.83 31.20 15.56
CA GLY A 88 -5.61 31.22 16.80
C GLY A 88 -6.98 30.53 16.74
N VAL A 89 -7.43 30.06 15.57
CA VAL A 89 -8.72 29.36 15.42
C VAL A 89 -8.53 27.88 15.17
N GLY A 90 -7.54 27.49 14.37
CA GLY A 90 -7.30 26.11 13.95
C GLY A 90 -7.70 25.86 12.50
N TYR A 91 -7.97 24.60 12.18
CA TYR A 91 -8.33 24.13 10.85
C TYR A 91 -9.77 23.64 10.85
N ASP A 92 -10.51 24.07 9.83
CA ASP A 92 -11.77 23.41 9.48
C ASP A 92 -11.46 21.99 8.98
N VAL A 93 -12.06 21.00 9.64
CA VAL A 93 -11.74 19.58 9.45
C VAL A 93 -12.07 19.14 8.03
N LEU A 94 -13.29 19.41 7.56
CA LEU A 94 -13.75 18.99 6.22
C LEU A 94 -13.00 19.71 5.11
N ARG A 95 -12.75 21.01 5.27
CA ARG A 95 -11.99 21.80 4.30
C ARG A 95 -10.53 21.38 4.24
N LEU A 96 -9.91 21.06 5.38
CA LEU A 96 -8.53 20.57 5.39
C LEU A 96 -8.44 19.16 4.79
N GLN A 97 -9.40 18.29 5.12
CA GLN A 97 -9.53 16.96 4.54
C GLN A 97 -9.58 17.02 3.01
N ALA A 98 -10.54 17.76 2.43
CA ALA A 98 -10.69 17.89 0.98
C ALA A 98 -9.41 18.42 0.29
N ARG A 99 -8.68 19.32 0.95
CA ARG A 99 -7.43 19.85 0.40
C ARG A 99 -6.29 18.85 0.42
N ILE A 100 -6.21 18.02 1.47
CA ILE A 100 -5.24 16.93 1.53
C ILE A 100 -5.60 15.88 0.47
N GLU A 101 -6.88 15.54 0.31
CA GLU A 101 -7.35 14.61 -0.74
C GLU A 101 -6.97 15.10 -2.14
N ASN A 102 -7.23 16.38 -2.46
CA ASN A 102 -6.83 16.98 -3.74
C ASN A 102 -5.31 16.97 -3.95
N ALA A 103 -4.53 17.27 -2.91
CA ALA A 103 -3.07 17.26 -3.01
C ALA A 103 -2.48 15.85 -3.17
N LEU A 104 -3.18 14.83 -2.66
CA LEU A 104 -2.84 13.43 -2.85
C LEU A 104 -3.45 12.83 -4.13
N GLY A 105 -4.25 13.60 -4.89
CA GLY A 105 -4.89 13.15 -6.12
C GLY A 105 -6.06 12.18 -5.94
N LEU A 106 -6.61 12.09 -4.72
CA LEU A 106 -7.68 11.15 -4.37
C LEU A 106 -9.07 11.58 -4.89
N ASP A 107 -9.22 12.85 -5.27
CA ASP A 107 -10.44 13.45 -5.81
C ASP A 107 -10.87 12.86 -7.16
N ARG A 108 -9.92 12.29 -7.91
CA ARG A 108 -10.17 11.72 -9.24
C ARG A 108 -10.80 10.34 -9.21
N GLY A 109 -10.80 9.68 -8.04
CA GLY A 109 -11.21 8.29 -7.88
C GLY A 109 -10.21 7.34 -8.55
N HIS A 110 -9.54 6.52 -7.75
CA HIS A 110 -8.63 5.51 -8.24
C HIS A 110 -9.35 4.20 -8.50
N ARG A 111 -9.26 3.70 -9.74
CA ARG A 111 -9.75 2.37 -10.10
C ARG A 111 -8.62 1.37 -9.93
N VAL A 112 -8.85 0.38 -9.08
CA VAL A 112 -7.86 -0.61 -8.64
C VAL A 112 -8.16 -1.96 -9.28
N VAL A 113 -7.14 -2.58 -9.87
CA VAL A 113 -7.20 -4.00 -10.28
C VAL A 113 -6.30 -4.82 -9.37
N LEU A 114 -6.83 -5.92 -8.85
CA LEU A 114 -6.11 -6.84 -7.98
C LEU A 114 -5.81 -8.14 -8.72
N VAL A 115 -4.55 -8.56 -8.71
CA VAL A 115 -4.07 -9.79 -9.32
C VAL A 115 -3.52 -10.73 -8.23
N GLY A 116 -3.98 -11.97 -8.23
CA GLY A 116 -3.74 -12.94 -7.16
C GLY A 116 -4.80 -12.85 -6.07
N VAL A 117 -5.90 -13.58 -6.23
CA VAL A 117 -7.02 -13.65 -5.28
C VAL A 117 -6.83 -14.85 -4.35
N GLY A 118 -5.61 -14.98 -3.82
CA GLY A 118 -5.22 -15.87 -2.74
C GLY A 118 -5.85 -15.50 -1.40
N ASN A 119 -5.28 -15.97 -0.29
CA ASN A 119 -5.75 -15.58 1.05
C ASN A 119 -5.65 -14.06 1.26
N LEU A 120 -4.49 -13.48 0.94
CA LEU A 120 -4.26 -12.04 1.05
C LEU A 120 -5.13 -11.25 0.07
N GLY A 121 -5.15 -11.64 -1.21
CA GLY A 121 -5.95 -10.96 -2.22
C GLY A 121 -7.44 -10.93 -1.88
N ARG A 122 -7.99 -12.04 -1.37
CA ARG A 122 -9.39 -12.09 -0.95
C ARG A 122 -9.68 -11.14 0.23
N ALA A 123 -8.76 -11.03 1.19
CA ALA A 123 -8.87 -10.08 2.29
C ALA A 123 -8.84 -8.62 1.81
N LEU A 124 -7.94 -8.30 0.86
CA LEU A 124 -7.84 -6.97 0.25
C LEU A 124 -9.09 -6.61 -0.57
N ALA A 125 -9.62 -7.56 -1.35
CA ALA A 125 -10.83 -7.37 -2.16
C ALA A 125 -12.08 -7.11 -1.31
N GLY A 126 -12.14 -7.65 -0.08
CA GLY A 126 -13.24 -7.42 0.86
C GLY A 126 -13.08 -6.18 1.74
N TYR A 127 -12.00 -5.41 1.61
CA TYR A 127 -11.72 -4.30 2.51
C TYR A 127 -12.49 -3.02 2.12
N ALA A 128 -13.61 -2.76 2.81
CA ALA A 128 -14.45 -1.58 2.59
C ALA A 128 -13.73 -0.22 2.83
N GLY A 129 -12.56 -0.23 3.48
CA GLY A 129 -11.80 1.00 3.72
C GLY A 129 -11.14 1.58 2.46
N PHE A 130 -11.05 0.82 1.36
CA PHE A 130 -10.55 1.35 0.08
C PHE A 130 -11.55 2.32 -0.56
N ASP A 131 -12.82 1.93 -0.69
CA ASP A 131 -13.84 2.78 -1.30
C ASP A 131 -14.01 4.10 -0.54
N ARG A 132 -14.00 4.05 0.80
CA ARG A 132 -14.06 5.25 1.66
C ARG A 132 -12.89 6.23 1.46
N ARG A 133 -11.79 5.79 0.85
CA ARG A 133 -10.57 6.57 0.64
C ARG A 133 -10.33 6.91 -0.83
N GLY A 134 -11.35 6.73 -1.68
CA GLY A 134 -11.26 7.03 -3.11
C GLY A 134 -10.62 5.92 -3.94
N PHE A 135 -10.51 4.69 -3.42
CA PHE A 135 -9.96 3.55 -4.14
C PHE A 135 -11.07 2.52 -4.42
N THR A 136 -11.59 2.51 -5.64
CA THR A 136 -12.61 1.57 -6.07
C THR A 136 -11.99 0.30 -6.63
N MET A 137 -12.30 -0.85 -6.02
CA MET A 137 -11.94 -2.14 -6.58
C MET A 137 -12.73 -2.38 -7.88
N ALA A 138 -12.05 -2.33 -9.02
CA ALA A 138 -12.67 -2.38 -10.34
C ALA A 138 -12.59 -3.78 -10.98
N GLY A 139 -11.59 -4.59 -10.60
CA GLY A 139 -11.40 -5.91 -11.19
C GLY A 139 -10.53 -6.83 -10.36
N LEU A 140 -10.84 -8.13 -10.42
CA LEU A 140 -10.12 -9.20 -9.73
C LEU A 140 -9.61 -10.21 -10.77
N PHE A 141 -8.36 -10.64 -10.64
CA PHE A 141 -7.71 -11.54 -11.59
C PHE A 141 -6.94 -12.65 -10.88
N ASP A 142 -7.02 -13.87 -11.40
CA ASP A 142 -6.26 -15.01 -10.91
C ASP A 142 -5.94 -15.97 -12.07
N ALA A 143 -4.90 -16.79 -11.91
CA ALA A 143 -4.55 -17.84 -12.86
C ALA A 143 -5.17 -19.20 -12.48
N ASP A 144 -5.55 -19.39 -11.21
CA ASP A 144 -6.14 -20.63 -10.71
C ASP A 144 -7.55 -20.85 -11.32
N PRO A 145 -7.74 -21.87 -12.16
CA PRO A 145 -9.03 -22.14 -12.79
C PRO A 145 -10.15 -22.43 -11.79
N ALA A 146 -9.81 -22.88 -10.57
CA ALA A 146 -10.80 -23.11 -9.52
C ALA A 146 -11.34 -21.80 -8.92
N ARG A 147 -10.60 -20.69 -9.04
CA ARG A 147 -11.00 -19.36 -8.56
C ARG A 147 -11.67 -18.53 -9.65
N VAL A 148 -11.22 -18.66 -10.89
CA VAL A 148 -11.79 -17.93 -12.03
C VAL A 148 -13.28 -18.25 -12.17
N GLY A 149 -14.09 -17.20 -12.35
CA GLY A 149 -15.55 -17.28 -12.40
C GLY A 149 -16.25 -17.23 -11.03
N THR A 150 -15.53 -17.40 -9.93
CA THR A 150 -16.08 -17.19 -8.58
C THR A 150 -16.19 -15.69 -8.26
N ARG A 151 -16.90 -15.35 -7.17
CA ARG A 151 -17.14 -13.96 -6.75
C ARG A 151 -16.52 -13.60 -5.42
N VAL A 152 -16.10 -12.35 -5.30
CA VAL A 152 -15.80 -11.68 -4.03
C VAL A 152 -16.59 -10.38 -4.02
N GLY A 153 -17.57 -10.28 -3.11
CA GLY A 153 -18.57 -9.21 -3.14
C GLY A 153 -19.35 -9.23 -4.46
N ASN A 154 -19.35 -8.11 -5.16
CA ASN A 154 -20.00 -7.92 -6.46
C ASN A 154 -19.08 -8.17 -7.67
N LEU A 155 -17.81 -8.49 -7.46
CA LEU A 155 -16.82 -8.69 -8.53
C LEU A 155 -16.62 -10.18 -8.83
N THR A 156 -16.60 -10.51 -10.11
CA THR A 156 -16.22 -11.85 -10.61
C THR A 156 -14.73 -11.89 -10.88
N ILE A 157 -14.07 -12.96 -10.43
CA ILE A 157 -12.64 -13.19 -10.70
C ILE A 157 -12.48 -13.58 -12.18
N ARG A 158 -11.65 -12.84 -12.91
CA ARG A 158 -11.30 -13.11 -14.31
C ARG A 158 -9.95 -13.81 -14.42
N HIS A 159 -9.71 -14.49 -15.55
CA HIS A 159 -8.40 -15.10 -15.79
C HIS A 159 -7.34 -14.01 -16.08
N VAL A 160 -6.10 -14.24 -15.62
CA VAL A 160 -4.99 -13.29 -15.79
C VAL A 160 -4.64 -13.01 -17.26
N ASP A 161 -4.90 -13.94 -18.17
CA ASP A 161 -4.67 -13.73 -19.62
C ASP A 161 -5.47 -12.54 -20.18
N GLY A 162 -6.62 -12.25 -19.58
CA GLY A 162 -7.45 -11.10 -19.96
C GLY A 162 -7.03 -9.78 -19.29
N LEU A 163 -6.03 -9.79 -18.41
CA LEU A 163 -5.66 -8.65 -17.56
C LEU A 163 -5.36 -7.39 -18.37
N GLU A 164 -4.55 -7.51 -19.41
CA GLU A 164 -4.07 -6.34 -20.15
C GLU A 164 -5.22 -5.58 -20.83
N ALA A 165 -6.11 -6.30 -21.51
CA ALA A 165 -7.28 -5.71 -22.16
C ALA A 165 -8.29 -5.17 -21.13
N ALA A 166 -8.56 -5.96 -20.10
CA ALA A 166 -9.52 -5.61 -19.07
C ALA A 166 -9.08 -4.43 -18.20
N ALA A 167 -7.78 -4.27 -17.92
CA ALA A 167 -7.26 -3.14 -17.17
C ALA A 167 -7.43 -1.83 -17.95
N ARG A 168 -7.28 -1.85 -19.28
CA ARG A 168 -7.59 -0.70 -20.15
C ARG A 168 -9.09 -0.37 -20.15
N GLU A 169 -9.93 -1.38 -20.35
CA GLU A 169 -11.40 -1.24 -20.34
C GLU A 169 -11.90 -0.65 -19.02
N LEU A 170 -11.34 -1.13 -17.90
CA LEU A 170 -11.66 -0.64 -16.58
C LEU A 170 -11.02 0.71 -16.24
N ALA A 171 -10.23 1.31 -17.14
CA ALA A 171 -9.45 2.53 -16.86
C ALA A 171 -8.67 2.41 -15.53
N ALA A 172 -8.00 1.28 -15.33
CA ALA A 172 -7.25 1.00 -14.11
C ALA A 172 -6.14 2.03 -13.92
N THR A 173 -6.11 2.64 -12.74
CA THR A 173 -5.08 3.62 -12.36
C THR A 173 -4.01 3.01 -11.46
N ILE A 174 -4.39 1.97 -10.69
CA ILE A 174 -3.53 1.29 -9.74
C ILE A 174 -3.67 -0.23 -9.94
N GLY A 175 -2.53 -0.92 -10.02
CA GLY A 175 -2.45 -2.38 -9.98
C GLY A 175 -1.99 -2.86 -8.61
N VAL A 176 -2.63 -3.89 -8.06
CA VAL A 176 -2.20 -4.56 -6.83
C VAL A 176 -1.77 -5.98 -7.17
N ILE A 177 -0.54 -6.33 -6.81
CA ILE A 177 0.03 -7.66 -7.03
C ILE A 177 0.08 -8.39 -5.69
N ALA A 178 -0.72 -9.43 -5.56
CA ALA A 178 -0.78 -10.34 -4.41
C ALA A 178 -0.57 -11.81 -4.86
N THR A 179 0.28 -12.00 -5.87
CA THR A 179 0.70 -13.30 -6.39
C THR A 179 1.97 -13.80 -5.69
N PRO A 180 2.33 -15.09 -5.84
CA PRO A 180 3.67 -15.56 -5.51
C PRO A 180 4.75 -14.85 -6.34
N ASP A 181 6.00 -14.91 -5.85
CA ASP A 181 7.14 -14.17 -6.42
C ASP A 181 7.46 -14.54 -7.87
N ASP A 182 7.32 -15.82 -8.24
CA ASP A 182 7.60 -16.35 -9.58
C ASP A 182 6.68 -15.77 -10.67
N ALA A 183 5.45 -15.41 -10.30
CA ALA A 183 4.46 -14.82 -11.19
C ALA A 183 4.47 -13.28 -11.17
N ALA A 184 5.08 -12.65 -10.16
CA ALA A 184 4.90 -11.22 -9.89
C ALA A 184 5.42 -10.30 -11.02
N GLN A 185 6.57 -10.62 -11.62
CA GLN A 185 7.11 -9.82 -12.73
C GLN A 185 6.22 -9.88 -13.96
N GLY A 186 5.77 -11.06 -14.38
CA GLY A 186 4.92 -11.21 -15.55
C GLY A 186 3.58 -10.48 -15.40
N VAL A 187 3.03 -10.47 -14.19
CA VAL A 187 1.84 -9.65 -13.85
C VAL A 187 2.15 -8.16 -13.92
N CYS A 188 3.30 -7.73 -13.40
CA CYS A 188 3.73 -6.34 -13.46
C CYS A 188 3.84 -5.86 -14.92
N ASP A 189 4.47 -6.66 -15.78
CA ASP A 189 4.62 -6.35 -17.21
C ASP A 189 3.25 -6.18 -17.90
N LEU A 190 2.29 -7.05 -17.59
CA LEU A 190 0.91 -6.93 -18.10
C LEU A 190 0.24 -5.63 -17.67
N LEU A 191 0.39 -5.25 -16.40
CA LEU A 191 -0.14 -4.00 -15.87
C LEU A 191 0.51 -2.79 -16.56
N VAL A 192 1.83 -2.79 -16.71
CA VAL A 192 2.57 -1.71 -17.39
C VAL A 192 2.13 -1.59 -18.85
N ARG A 193 2.02 -2.70 -19.59
CA ARG A 193 1.51 -2.70 -20.98
C ARG A 193 0.09 -2.17 -21.07
N SER A 194 -0.74 -2.39 -20.05
CA SER A 194 -2.10 -1.85 -19.99
C SER A 194 -2.16 -0.33 -19.71
N GLY A 195 -1.02 0.30 -19.41
CA GLY A 195 -0.93 1.74 -19.12
C GLY A 195 -1.04 2.09 -17.64
N VAL A 196 -1.05 1.09 -16.74
CA VAL A 196 -1.01 1.31 -15.29
C VAL A 196 0.39 1.81 -14.90
N ARG A 197 0.43 2.95 -14.20
CA ARG A 197 1.68 3.62 -13.80
C ARG A 197 1.98 3.51 -12.30
N SER A 198 1.05 2.99 -11.52
CA SER A 198 1.19 2.86 -10.07
C SER A 198 0.88 1.43 -9.66
N VAL A 199 1.85 0.76 -9.06
CA VAL A 199 1.73 -0.65 -8.65
C VAL A 199 2.02 -0.79 -7.16
N LEU A 200 1.10 -1.43 -6.44
CA LEU A 200 1.32 -1.89 -5.06
C LEU A 200 1.65 -3.39 -5.10
N SER A 201 2.84 -3.78 -4.68
CA SER A 201 3.27 -5.18 -4.69
C SER A 201 3.44 -5.72 -3.27
N PHE A 202 2.86 -6.89 -3.01
CA PHE A 202 3.11 -7.70 -1.82
C PHE A 202 4.10 -8.85 -2.09
N ALA A 203 4.63 -8.96 -3.31
CA ALA A 203 5.72 -9.90 -3.61
C ALA A 203 7.00 -9.45 -2.89
N ALA A 204 7.76 -10.42 -2.37
CA ALA A 204 9.04 -10.15 -1.72
C ALA A 204 10.11 -9.80 -2.75
N ALA A 205 10.00 -10.40 -3.94
CA ALA A 205 10.91 -10.16 -5.05
C ALA A 205 10.88 -8.69 -5.53
N PRO A 206 12.03 -8.09 -5.87
CA PRO A 206 12.06 -6.82 -6.56
C PRO A 206 11.43 -6.95 -7.95
N LEU A 207 10.74 -5.90 -8.40
CA LEU A 207 10.14 -5.83 -9.72
C LEU A 207 10.94 -4.87 -10.60
N GLU A 208 11.22 -5.30 -11.83
CA GLU A 208 11.82 -4.46 -12.85
C GLU A 208 10.71 -3.68 -13.57
N VAL A 209 10.81 -2.36 -13.56
CA VAL A 209 9.81 -1.49 -14.20
C VAL A 209 10.48 -0.31 -14.92
N PRO A 210 9.84 0.24 -15.96
CA PRO A 210 10.30 1.48 -16.59
C PRO A 210 10.22 2.69 -15.63
N ASP A 211 11.03 3.72 -15.89
CA ASP A 211 11.12 4.94 -15.05
C ASP A 211 9.79 5.69 -14.83
N HIS A 212 8.82 5.52 -15.73
CA HIS A 212 7.51 6.17 -15.64
C HIS A 212 6.51 5.40 -14.76
N VAL A 213 6.90 4.26 -14.19
CA VAL A 213 6.08 3.39 -13.35
C VAL A 213 6.61 3.44 -11.93
N GLU A 214 5.73 3.77 -10.99
CA GLU A 214 6.04 3.74 -9.56
C GLU A 214 5.58 2.42 -8.95
N VAL A 215 6.51 1.70 -8.32
CA VAL A 215 6.22 0.47 -7.57
C VAL A 215 6.41 0.74 -6.08
N ARG A 216 5.33 0.59 -5.31
CA ARG A 216 5.38 0.57 -3.85
C ARG A 216 5.30 -0.87 -3.36
N ARG A 217 6.32 -1.32 -2.63
CA ARG A 217 6.35 -2.66 -2.04
C ARG A 217 5.86 -2.64 -0.60
N VAL A 218 5.16 -3.70 -0.21
CA VAL A 218 4.72 -3.94 1.17
C VAL A 218 5.23 -5.31 1.59
N ASP A 219 6.26 -5.32 2.43
CA ASP A 219 6.79 -6.53 3.05
C ASP A 219 6.42 -6.54 4.53
N LEU A 220 5.33 -7.25 4.85
CA LEU A 220 4.85 -7.35 6.23
C LEU A 220 5.89 -8.01 7.15
N SER A 221 6.78 -8.86 6.63
CA SER A 221 7.82 -9.52 7.43
C SER A 221 8.88 -8.53 7.88
N VAL A 222 9.31 -7.65 6.98
CA VAL A 222 10.25 -6.56 7.31
C VAL A 222 9.65 -5.63 8.36
N GLU A 223 8.36 -5.27 8.23
CA GLU A 223 7.68 -4.44 9.23
C GLU A 223 7.65 -5.12 10.62
N MET A 224 7.38 -6.43 10.68
CA MET A 224 7.43 -7.18 11.94
C MET A 224 8.84 -7.26 12.54
N GLN A 225 9.89 -7.34 11.72
CA GLN A 225 11.28 -7.32 12.19
C GLN A 225 11.64 -5.97 12.82
N VAL A 226 11.18 -4.86 12.22
CA VAL A 226 11.35 -3.52 12.80
C VAL A 226 10.66 -3.42 14.16
N LEU A 227 9.43 -3.94 14.28
CA LEU A 227 8.73 -3.99 15.56
C LEU A 227 9.46 -4.85 16.60
N SER A 228 10.00 -6.00 16.18
CA SER A 228 10.81 -6.87 17.05
C SER A 228 12.05 -6.16 17.59
N PHE A 229 12.74 -5.38 16.75
CA PHE A 229 13.88 -4.55 17.19
C PHE A 229 13.46 -3.51 18.24
N HIS A 230 12.30 -2.89 18.09
CA HIS A 230 11.80 -1.90 19.05
C HIS A 230 11.42 -2.58 20.38
N SER A 231 10.76 -3.74 20.33
CA SER A 231 10.43 -4.53 21.53
C SER A 231 11.69 -4.91 22.31
N ALA A 232 12.71 -5.43 21.62
CA ALA A 232 13.96 -5.86 22.25
C ALA A 232 14.71 -4.71 22.95
N ARG A 233 14.52 -3.46 22.51
CA ARG A 233 15.12 -2.29 23.14
C ARG A 233 14.28 -1.75 24.29
N ASN A 234 12.96 -1.88 24.20
CA ASN A 234 12.03 -1.53 25.27
C ASN A 234 12.09 -2.52 26.45
N ASP A 235 12.54 -3.76 26.22
CA ASP A 235 12.76 -4.79 27.25
C ASP A 235 14.07 -4.63 28.04
N THR A 236 14.81 -3.53 27.84
CA THR A 236 15.90 -3.19 28.77
C THR A 236 15.28 -2.88 30.13
N PRO A 237 15.58 -3.61 31.22
CA PRO A 237 14.93 -3.40 32.50
C PRO A 237 15.12 -1.95 32.93
N VAL A 238 14.00 -1.24 33.11
CA VAL A 238 14.01 -0.02 33.90
C VAL A 238 14.38 -0.47 35.30
N ASP A 239 15.59 -0.15 35.77
CA ASP A 239 16.03 -0.43 37.13
C ASP A 239 15.04 0.20 38.13
N GLY A 240 14.07 -0.61 38.54
CA GLY A 240 13.25 -0.40 39.71
C GLY A 240 14.10 -0.66 40.94
N GLY A 241 14.93 0.31 41.30
CA GLY A 241 15.90 0.21 42.39
C GLY A 241 16.06 1.51 43.16
N ARG A 242 14.99 1.99 43.80
CA ARG A 242 15.15 2.76 45.05
C ARG A 242 15.70 1.81 46.12
N ALA A 243 17.01 1.76 46.29
CA ALA A 243 17.64 1.26 47.52
C ALA A 243 19.05 1.86 47.69
N GLY A 244 19.15 2.80 48.63
CA GLY A 244 20.34 3.05 49.45
C GLY A 244 21.60 3.59 48.76
N LEU A 245 21.75 4.91 48.69
CA LEU A 245 23.08 5.51 48.82
C LEU A 245 23.62 5.17 50.23
N PRO A 246 24.83 4.62 50.40
CA PRO A 246 25.47 4.68 51.71
C PRO A 246 26.03 6.10 51.89
N ASP A 247 25.54 6.73 52.95
CA ASP A 247 26.03 7.98 53.52
C ASP A 247 27.50 7.84 53.93
N ILE A 248 28.38 8.66 53.34
CA ILE A 248 29.80 8.69 53.68
C ILE A 248 30.15 9.98 54.41
N ARG A 249 29.58 10.18 55.61
CA ARG A 249 30.15 11.08 56.63
C ARG A 249 29.86 10.62 58.06
N ARG A 250 30.84 9.96 58.71
CA ARG A 250 31.42 10.39 60.02
C ARG A 250 32.48 9.41 60.58
N VAL A 251 33.71 9.94 60.62
CA VAL A 251 34.75 9.97 61.68
C VAL A 251 35.17 8.71 62.48
N ALA A 252 36.52 8.62 62.60
CA ALA A 252 37.35 8.10 63.70
C ALA A 252 37.36 6.56 63.87
N SER A 253 38.48 5.87 64.14
CA SER A 253 39.78 6.23 64.71
C SER A 253 40.67 4.96 64.73
N GLY A 254 42.00 5.13 64.58
CA GLY A 254 43.02 4.34 65.29
C GLY A 254 43.43 2.95 64.75
N GLU A 255 44.74 2.86 64.40
CA GLU A 255 45.65 1.72 64.68
C GLU A 255 45.34 0.33 64.05
N ALA A 256 46.25 -0.52 63.57
CA ALA A 256 47.69 -0.56 63.47
C ALA A 256 48.11 -1.75 62.57
N ARG A 257 49.29 -1.61 61.94
CA ARG A 257 50.33 -2.64 61.68
C ARG A 257 50.08 -3.84 60.73
N ARG A 258 51.00 -3.89 59.73
CA ARG A 258 51.89 -5.01 59.31
C ARG A 258 51.21 -6.29 58.76
N ALA A 259 51.77 -7.10 57.87
CA ALA A 259 52.93 -7.13 56.97
C ALA A 259 52.85 -8.49 56.22
N ALA A 260 53.74 -8.67 55.24
CA ALA A 260 54.25 -9.95 54.69
C ALA A 260 53.43 -10.62 53.58
N THR A 261 53.96 -10.71 52.34
CA THR A 261 55.03 -11.61 51.81
C THR A 261 54.49 -13.01 51.50
N GLY A 262 54.69 -13.48 50.26
CA GLY A 262 54.61 -14.91 49.96
C GLY A 262 54.30 -15.25 48.51
N ALA A 263 55.35 -15.38 47.71
CA ALA A 263 55.32 -16.12 46.46
C ALA A 263 55.00 -17.61 46.68
N SER A 264 54.43 -18.29 45.68
CA SER A 264 55.01 -19.49 45.04
C SER A 264 53.96 -20.43 44.44
N ARG A 265 54.06 -20.57 43.11
CA ARG A 265 54.10 -21.80 42.29
C ARG A 265 52.96 -22.84 42.29
N LEU A 266 52.92 -23.47 41.09
CA LEU A 266 52.56 -24.86 40.76
C LEU A 266 51.04 -25.08 40.63
N THR A 267 50.49 -25.67 39.56
CA THR A 267 51.01 -26.79 38.73
C THR A 267 50.29 -26.84 37.37
N ALA A 268 50.94 -27.54 36.43
CA ALA A 268 50.55 -28.09 35.12
C ALA A 268 49.06 -28.48 34.93
N GLN A 269 48.51 -28.71 33.73
CA GLN A 269 49.02 -29.41 32.54
C GLN A 269 47.95 -29.19 31.41
N ARG A 270 48.26 -28.72 30.19
CA ARG A 270 48.52 -29.51 28.95
C ARG A 270 47.65 -30.79 28.84
N ALA A 271 46.99 -31.16 27.74
CA ALA A 271 47.03 -30.76 26.33
C ALA A 271 45.78 -31.39 25.62
N SER A 272 45.20 -30.78 24.58
CA SER A 272 45.30 -31.18 23.14
C SER A 272 44.96 -32.66 22.85
N ALA A 273 44.22 -33.09 21.81
CA ALA A 273 43.99 -32.52 20.49
C ALA A 273 42.94 -33.35 19.71
N THR A 274 42.37 -32.76 18.65
CA THR A 274 42.07 -33.34 17.30
C THR A 274 41.71 -34.82 17.19
N GLY A 275 40.59 -35.25 16.59
CA GLY A 275 39.99 -34.84 15.32
C GLY A 275 40.07 -36.00 14.31
N ARG A 276 38.96 -36.34 13.62
CA ARG A 276 38.87 -36.93 12.25
C ARG A 276 37.49 -37.54 11.91
N THR A 277 36.82 -36.90 10.94
CA THR A 277 36.23 -37.41 9.67
C THR A 277 35.65 -38.85 9.50
N ALA A 278 34.33 -38.90 9.21
CA ALA A 278 33.54 -39.53 8.10
C ALA A 278 33.67 -41.06 7.77
N PRO A 279 32.86 -41.72 6.87
CA PRO A 279 31.56 -41.40 6.19
C PRO A 279 30.50 -42.58 6.06
N GLY A 280 29.30 -42.31 5.50
CA GLY A 280 28.64 -43.16 4.45
C GLY A 280 27.41 -44.08 4.76
N ALA A 281 26.45 -44.13 3.79
CA ALA A 281 25.46 -45.20 3.40
C ALA A 281 23.98 -44.71 3.27
N THR A 282 23.40 -44.43 2.09
CA THR A 282 22.74 -45.28 1.04
C THR A 282 21.32 -45.83 1.31
N GLY A 283 20.32 -45.28 0.61
CA GLY A 283 19.39 -45.97 -0.33
C GLY A 283 18.22 -46.87 0.15
N ARG A 284 16.98 -46.57 -0.31
CA ARG A 284 16.08 -47.51 -1.04
C ARG A 284 14.73 -46.90 -1.48
N THR A 285 14.25 -47.39 -2.62
CA THR A 285 13.03 -47.04 -3.39
C THR A 285 12.02 -48.21 -3.49
N ALA A 286 10.71 -47.88 -3.48
CA ALA A 286 9.51 -48.46 -4.17
C ALA A 286 9.11 -49.96 -3.98
N PRO A 287 7.96 -50.50 -4.54
CA PRO A 287 6.78 -49.91 -5.23
C PRO A 287 5.36 -50.52 -4.92
N GLY A 288 4.27 -49.83 -5.36
CA GLY A 288 3.19 -50.31 -6.26
C GLY A 288 2.04 -51.26 -5.83
N ALA A 289 0.77 -50.91 -6.20
CA ALA A 289 -0.30 -51.77 -6.80
C ALA A 289 -1.68 -51.04 -6.83
N THR A 290 -2.21 -50.61 -8.00
CA THR A 290 -3.35 -51.17 -8.79
C THR A 290 -4.69 -51.35 -8.03
N GLY A 291 -5.89 -51.01 -8.50
CA GLY A 291 -6.44 -50.56 -9.79
C GLY A 291 -7.95 -50.85 -9.85
N ARG A 292 -8.62 -50.29 -10.88
CA ARG A 292 -9.85 -50.75 -11.57
C ARG A 292 -11.29 -50.39 -11.11
N THR A 293 -11.96 -49.68 -12.05
CA THR A 293 -13.26 -49.94 -12.72
C THR A 293 -14.62 -49.55 -12.09
N ALA A 294 -15.34 -48.69 -12.83
CA ALA A 294 -16.80 -48.51 -12.95
C ALA A 294 -17.50 -49.80 -13.52
N PRO A 295 -18.82 -49.92 -13.83
CA PRO A 295 -19.82 -48.88 -14.20
C PRO A 295 -21.32 -49.15 -13.82
N GLY A 296 -22.24 -48.31 -14.32
CA GLY A 296 -23.68 -48.62 -14.55
C GLY A 296 -24.66 -47.81 -13.67
N ALA A 297 -25.39 -46.80 -14.17
CA ALA A 297 -26.56 -46.81 -15.05
C ALA A 297 -27.90 -47.16 -14.36
N THR A 298 -28.81 -46.18 -14.32
CA THR A 298 -30.30 -46.19 -14.41
C THR A 298 -30.74 -44.79 -13.94
N GLY A 299 -31.58 -43.98 -14.58
CA GLY A 299 -32.73 -44.29 -15.42
C GLY A 299 -34.01 -44.13 -14.59
N PHE A 300 -34.52 -42.91 -14.40
CA PHE A 300 -35.95 -42.72 -14.12
C PHE A 300 -36.45 -41.33 -14.53
N THR A 301 -37.60 -41.35 -15.20
CA THR A 301 -38.32 -40.24 -15.84
C THR A 301 -39.50 -39.75 -15.00
N ALA A 302 -40.07 -38.62 -15.45
CA ALA A 302 -41.41 -38.09 -15.16
C ALA A 302 -41.55 -37.36 -13.80
N SER A 303 -42.37 -36.34 -13.61
CA SER A 303 -43.13 -35.39 -14.45
C SER A 303 -43.91 -34.55 -13.41
N GLY A 304 -44.02 -33.24 -13.57
CA GLY A 304 -44.83 -32.43 -12.66
C GLY A 304 -44.74 -30.93 -12.93
N THR A 305 -45.67 -30.43 -13.73
CA THR A 305 -45.89 -29.03 -14.11
C THR A 305 -46.68 -28.26 -13.00
N PRO A 306 -47.12 -26.99 -13.17
CA PRO A 306 -46.60 -25.86 -12.39
C PRO A 306 -47.74 -25.07 -11.67
N SER A 307 -47.41 -24.03 -10.89
CA SER A 307 -48.23 -22.78 -10.78
C SER A 307 -47.75 -21.80 -9.67
N PRO A 308 -48.18 -20.52 -9.72
CA PRO A 308 -47.32 -19.36 -9.49
C PRO A 308 -47.78 -18.42 -8.36
N VAL A 309 -46.96 -17.41 -8.03
CA VAL A 309 -47.35 -16.15 -7.35
C VAL A 309 -46.37 -15.07 -7.84
N ALA A 310 -46.71 -14.19 -8.79
CA ALA A 310 -47.51 -12.96 -8.69
C ALA A 310 -46.83 -11.83 -7.87
N SER A 311 -46.51 -10.72 -8.55
CA SER A 311 -46.75 -9.31 -8.14
C SER A 311 -45.95 -8.38 -9.07
N ALA A 312 -46.57 -7.85 -10.13
CA ALA A 312 -47.26 -6.55 -10.18
C ALA A 312 -46.35 -5.43 -10.73
N ALA A 313 -46.43 -5.25 -12.06
CA ALA A 313 -45.99 -4.06 -12.77
C ALA A 313 -47.23 -3.28 -13.21
N THR A 314 -47.33 -2.01 -12.81
CA THR A 314 -48.23 -0.94 -13.32
C THR A 314 -47.77 0.31 -12.55
N ARG A 315 -47.38 1.47 -13.10
CA ARG A 315 -47.97 2.28 -14.17
C ARG A 315 -46.95 3.39 -14.52
N ASN A 316 -46.64 3.57 -15.80
CA ASN A 316 -46.15 4.86 -16.31
C ASN A 316 -47.34 5.57 -16.95
N GLY A 317 -47.67 6.75 -16.43
CA GLY A 317 -48.70 7.64 -16.97
C GLY A 317 -48.19 9.07 -16.94
N SER A 318 -47.75 9.54 -18.10
CA SER A 318 -47.61 10.97 -18.43
C SER A 318 -48.97 11.65 -18.39
N VAL A 319 -49.04 12.94 -18.02
CA VAL A 319 -49.80 14.03 -18.68
C VAL A 319 -49.72 15.32 -17.84
N ILE A 320 -49.10 16.35 -18.44
CA ILE A 320 -49.52 17.77 -18.63
C ILE A 320 -50.07 18.59 -17.43
N ALA A 321 -49.52 19.81 -17.33
CA ALA A 321 -49.83 20.97 -16.45
C ALA A 321 -51.27 21.55 -16.64
N PRO A 322 -51.68 22.72 -16.08
CA PRO A 322 -50.92 23.95 -15.74
C PRO A 322 -50.50 24.10 -14.28
#